data_AF-A0AAU5GKR5-F1
#
_entry.id   AF-A0AAU5GKR5-F1
#
_cell.length_a   1.000
_cell.length_b   1.000
_cell.length_c   1.000
_cell.angle_alpha   90.00
_cell.angle_beta   90.00
_cell.angle_gamma   90.00
#
_symmetry.space_group_name_H-M   'P 1'
#
loop_
_entity.id
_entity.type
_entity.pdbx_description
1 polymer ?
#
loop_
_entity_poly.entity_id
_entity_poly.type
_entity_poly.pdbx_seq_one_letter_code
_entity_poly.pdbx_strand_id
1 'polypeptide(L)'
;MRRRVWGTAVVLALLATVAPVASARAAADGASEPAPLERLFDNRAVSEDARPGEADFDGSGGSLSAADLAGAGWTPGRALTVQGARLTWPRRTAGEPDNVRAAGQSVRVRGRGDALAFLVAATGGARGAAEARQCRGHERAEARRAEHGRVLDTGSSASAAEPCGAATGTGTVRYTNGTRSPYRLTAPDWRTGPLATKAVALPHINTPDGQLTEKARLYVVTVPIARGREVASVTLPRNRDVHVFALSVRPESRGWTGGWAASTSGYTAVGPWTDRTLRLVVHTSAGGPRVRIRLDNTFASAPVRVGSATVALQATGATARSAPVPLSFRGAAGTEIPAGAQAFSDPLGFEVPPGANLLVSFHLPGTVTAAPVHRLAQQTSYVSEPGDHAGDRSAAAYASTLTTWPLLTGVDVGGGPGSVVLLGDSITDGEKTTADANRRWPDVLAGRLRSQEEIPRYGVLNQGISANRVVTDRYPGDGVSTDTGGVSALHRLDRDVLAQTSARTVVVFEGVNDVRWGATAGEVVAGLREIAARGHERGLRMLVATIAPCEGETRCTAAADAQRVAVNEWIRGSEEFDGVLDFDAVLRDPGSPARLLPAYDSGDHLHPNETGLAALAESVDLRLL
;
A
#
# COMPACT_ATOMS: atom_id res chain seq x y z
N MET A 1 24.62 -71.87 47.05
CA MET A 1 24.43 -72.18 48.49
C MET A 1 24.67 -70.92 49.32
N ARG A 2 23.66 -70.54 50.15
CA ARG A 2 23.66 -69.75 51.41
C ARG A 2 24.77 -68.68 51.64
N ARG A 3 24.42 -67.37 51.75
CA ARG A 3 24.12 -66.56 52.99
C ARG A 3 25.34 -66.45 53.94
N ARG A 4 25.75 -65.33 54.57
CA ARG A 4 25.17 -64.02 54.95
C ARG A 4 26.31 -63.09 55.50
N VAL A 5 26.21 -61.78 55.21
CA VAL A 5 26.25 -60.55 56.06
C VAL A 5 27.25 -60.38 57.25
N TRP A 6 27.96 -59.23 57.29
CA TRP A 6 27.97 -58.11 58.29
C TRP A 6 29.33 -57.39 58.32
N GLY A 7 29.30 -56.04 58.36
CA GLY A 7 30.50 -55.21 58.55
C GLY A 7 30.14 -53.73 58.65
N THR A 8 29.89 -53.25 59.86
CA THR A 8 29.75 -51.84 60.26
C THR A 8 31.08 -51.10 60.16
N ALA A 9 31.10 -49.85 59.70
CA ALA A 9 32.22 -48.93 59.90
C ALA A 9 31.75 -47.52 60.28
N VAL A 10 32.49 -46.99 61.26
CA VAL A 10 32.27 -45.82 62.11
C VAL A 10 32.37 -44.49 61.35
N VAL A 11 31.56 -43.51 61.80
CA VAL A 11 31.61 -42.09 61.45
C VAL A 11 32.63 -41.37 62.35
N LEU A 12 33.49 -40.54 61.76
CA LEU A 12 34.17 -39.46 62.48
C LEU A 12 34.41 -38.27 61.54
N ALA A 13 33.95 -37.10 62.00
CA ALA A 13 33.88 -35.86 61.26
C ALA A 13 35.24 -35.11 61.24
N LEU A 14 35.54 -34.44 60.13
CA LEU A 14 36.41 -33.27 60.08
C LEU A 14 35.70 -32.16 59.30
N LEU A 15 35.58 -31.00 59.95
CA LEU A 15 35.05 -29.75 59.40
C LEU A 15 36.07 -29.12 58.45
N ALA A 16 35.66 -28.85 57.21
CA ALA A 16 36.30 -27.87 56.33
C ALA A 16 35.24 -26.86 55.89
N THR A 17 35.46 -25.59 56.23
CA THR A 17 34.60 -24.46 55.91
C THR A 17 34.61 -24.19 54.41
N VAL A 18 33.46 -24.39 53.76
CA VAL A 18 33.24 -24.00 52.36
C VAL A 18 32.79 -22.54 52.32
N ALA A 19 33.64 -21.66 51.80
CA ALA A 19 33.24 -20.32 51.38
C ALA A 19 32.41 -20.43 50.08
N PRO A 20 31.25 -19.75 49.96
CA PRO A 20 30.45 -19.82 48.75
C PRO A 20 31.14 -19.01 47.65
N VAL A 21 31.45 -19.68 46.54
CA VAL A 21 31.76 -19.01 45.28
C VAL A 21 30.48 -18.31 44.83
N ALA A 22 30.48 -16.98 44.93
CA ALA A 22 29.40 -16.15 44.45
C ALA A 22 29.20 -16.39 42.95
N SER A 23 28.02 -16.89 42.58
CA SER A 23 27.57 -16.88 41.20
C SER A 23 27.44 -15.41 40.77
N ALA A 24 28.22 -15.01 39.76
CA ALA A 24 28.08 -13.72 39.12
C ALA A 24 26.68 -13.64 38.51
N ARG A 25 25.77 -12.99 39.24
CA ARG A 25 24.47 -12.56 38.73
C ARG A 25 24.81 -11.59 37.60
N ALA A 26 24.57 -12.01 36.35
CA ALA A 26 24.57 -11.09 35.23
C ALA A 26 23.69 -9.91 35.65
N ALA A 27 24.29 -8.71 35.71
CA ALA A 27 23.55 -7.50 35.94
C ALA A 27 22.48 -7.42 34.85
N ALA A 28 21.22 -7.66 35.24
CA ALA A 28 20.09 -7.30 34.42
C ALA A 28 20.14 -5.79 34.32
N ASP A 29 20.64 -5.27 33.20
CA ASP A 29 20.42 -3.88 32.81
C ASP A 29 18.94 -3.58 33.05
N GLY A 30 18.67 -2.53 33.83
CA GLY A 30 17.35 -2.10 34.24
C GLY A 30 16.51 -1.60 33.07
N ALA A 31 16.20 -2.47 32.11
CA ALA A 31 15.20 -2.22 31.09
C ALA A 31 13.84 -2.21 31.79
N SER A 32 13.23 -1.03 31.88
CA SER A 32 11.85 -0.87 32.32
C SER A 32 10.95 -1.84 31.55
N GLU A 33 9.98 -2.45 32.23
CA GLU A 33 9.02 -3.34 31.56
C GLU A 33 8.34 -2.61 30.40
N PRO A 34 8.11 -3.28 29.24
CA PRO A 34 7.41 -2.66 28.12
C PRO A 34 6.06 -2.09 28.53
N ALA A 35 5.84 -0.81 28.27
CA ALA A 35 4.62 -0.09 28.62
C ALA A 35 3.73 0.14 27.38
N PRO A 36 2.40 0.25 27.54
CA PRO A 36 1.54 0.76 26.46
C PRO A 36 2.07 2.10 25.93
N LEU A 37 1.96 2.32 24.62
CA LEU A 37 2.51 3.51 23.96
C LEU A 37 2.00 4.81 24.60
N GLU A 38 0.74 4.84 25.02
CA GLU A 38 0.06 6.01 25.57
C GLU A 38 0.61 6.45 26.95
N ARG A 39 1.30 5.54 27.65
CA ARG A 39 2.02 5.86 28.90
C ARG A 39 3.42 6.43 28.65
N LEU A 40 3.88 6.39 27.40
CA LEU A 40 5.19 6.85 26.98
C LEU A 40 5.14 8.19 26.24
N PHE A 41 3.93 8.75 26.02
CA PHE A 41 3.78 10.06 25.38
C PHE A 41 4.50 11.14 26.17
N ASP A 42 5.36 11.88 25.47
CA ASP A 42 6.28 12.87 26.05
C ASP A 42 6.32 14.17 25.25
N ASN A 43 5.49 14.29 24.22
CA ASN A 43 5.40 15.46 23.35
C ASN A 43 3.95 15.80 23.00
N ARG A 44 3.68 17.09 22.79
CA ARG A 44 2.36 17.64 22.49
C ARG A 44 2.33 18.06 21.02
N ALA A 45 1.72 17.25 20.16
CA ALA A 45 1.66 17.51 18.74
C ALA A 45 0.46 18.37 18.32
N VAL A 46 -0.65 18.29 19.03
CA VAL A 46 -1.92 18.90 18.63
C VAL A 46 -2.29 20.08 19.53
N SER A 47 -2.64 21.22 18.95
CA SER A 47 -3.24 22.36 19.66
C SER A 47 -4.61 22.73 19.11
N GLU A 48 -5.40 23.42 19.93
CA GLU A 48 -6.55 24.18 19.43
C GLU A 48 -6.06 25.38 18.60
N ASP A 49 -6.81 25.74 17.57
CA ASP A 49 -6.46 26.86 16.67
C ASP A 49 -6.46 28.20 17.42
N ALA A 50 -7.35 28.35 18.41
CA ALA A 50 -7.43 29.54 19.26
C ALA A 50 -6.35 29.58 20.37
N ARG A 51 -5.64 28.46 20.61
CA ARG A 51 -4.63 28.34 21.67
C ARG A 51 -3.39 27.59 21.15
N PRO A 52 -2.71 28.12 20.11
CA PRO A 52 -1.62 27.40 19.45
C PRO A 52 -0.44 27.12 20.39
N GLY A 53 -0.17 27.98 21.36
CA GLY A 53 0.91 27.82 22.34
C GLY A 53 0.75 26.68 23.35
N GLU A 54 -0.36 25.92 23.32
CA GLU A 54 -0.56 24.75 24.18
C GLU A 54 0.21 23.51 23.72
N ALA A 55 0.67 23.50 22.47
CA ALA A 55 1.44 22.42 21.87
C ALA A 55 2.69 22.94 21.16
N ASP A 56 3.67 22.06 20.99
CA ASP A 56 4.92 22.35 20.29
C ASP A 56 5.41 21.02 19.71
N PHE A 57 4.94 20.71 18.50
CA PHE A 57 5.22 19.44 17.85
C PHE A 57 6.68 19.35 17.41
N ASP A 58 7.20 20.43 16.81
CA ASP A 58 8.52 20.48 16.17
C ASP A 58 9.62 21.12 17.03
N GLY A 59 9.30 21.58 18.24
CA GLY A 59 10.23 22.29 19.12
C GLY A 59 10.44 23.76 18.74
N SER A 60 9.70 24.26 17.74
CA SER A 60 9.75 25.65 17.24
C SER A 60 8.39 26.36 17.35
N GLY A 61 7.45 25.76 18.09
CA GLY A 61 6.08 26.25 18.29
C GLY A 61 5.07 25.78 17.23
N GLY A 62 5.49 24.99 16.22
CA GLY A 62 4.60 24.46 15.21
C GLY A 62 3.80 23.26 15.75
N SER A 63 2.51 23.17 15.45
CA SER A 63 1.65 22.05 15.88
C SER A 63 0.56 21.71 14.84
N LEU A 64 -0.01 20.51 14.98
CA LEU A 64 -1.16 20.04 14.20
C LEU A 64 -2.44 20.73 14.71
N SER A 65 -3.32 21.15 13.79
CA SER A 65 -4.63 21.69 14.14
C SER A 65 -5.61 20.59 14.54
N ALA A 66 -6.20 20.73 15.74
CA ALA A 66 -7.27 19.84 16.21
C ALA A 66 -8.53 19.92 15.31
N ALA A 67 -8.85 21.11 14.81
CA ALA A 67 -9.99 21.33 13.94
C ALA A 67 -9.78 20.67 12.57
N ASP A 68 -8.59 20.80 11.99
CA ASP A 68 -8.24 20.13 10.72
C ASP A 68 -8.28 18.61 10.85
N LEU A 69 -7.75 18.06 11.96
CA LEU A 69 -7.83 16.62 12.26
C LEU A 69 -9.29 16.15 12.34
N ALA A 70 -10.13 16.88 13.07
CA ALA A 70 -11.56 16.58 13.16
C ALA A 70 -12.25 16.67 11.78
N GLY A 71 -11.92 17.69 10.97
CA GLY A 71 -12.41 17.86 9.60
C GLY A 71 -11.98 16.74 8.65
N ALA A 72 -10.81 16.15 8.87
CA ALA A 72 -10.32 14.95 8.18
C ALA A 72 -10.97 13.64 8.70
N GLY A 73 -11.73 13.69 9.79
CA GLY A 73 -12.32 12.53 10.47
C GLY A 73 -11.36 11.79 11.40
N TRP A 74 -10.23 12.38 11.77
CA TRP A 74 -9.22 11.84 12.68
C TRP A 74 -9.47 12.35 14.11
N THR A 75 -10.51 11.83 14.76
CA THR A 75 -10.93 12.26 16.10
C THR A 75 -10.29 11.44 17.23
N PRO A 76 -10.15 11.98 18.46
CA PRO A 76 -9.55 11.27 19.59
C PRO A 76 -10.11 9.86 19.81
N GLY A 77 -9.24 8.85 19.80
CA GLY A 77 -9.62 7.44 19.99
C GLY A 77 -10.25 6.74 18.79
N ARG A 78 -10.39 7.42 17.65
CA ARG A 78 -10.93 6.78 16.45
C ARG A 78 -9.97 5.70 15.95
N ALA A 79 -10.51 4.53 15.66
CA ALA A 79 -9.78 3.47 14.98
C ALA A 79 -9.76 3.74 13.48
N LEU A 80 -8.56 3.85 12.91
CA LEU A 80 -8.26 4.11 11.51
C LEU A 80 -7.68 2.85 10.89
N THR A 81 -8.17 2.45 9.72
CA THR A 81 -7.52 1.42 8.91
C THR A 81 -6.77 2.11 7.78
N VAL A 82 -5.46 1.91 7.70
CA VAL A 82 -4.60 2.48 6.65
C VAL A 82 -3.63 1.38 6.21
N GLN A 83 -3.56 1.09 4.91
CA GLN A 83 -2.72 0.01 4.36
C GLN A 83 -2.93 -1.34 5.07
N GLY A 84 -4.18 -1.66 5.39
CA GLY A 84 -4.58 -2.88 6.11
C GLY A 84 -4.26 -2.91 7.61
N ALA A 85 -3.54 -1.92 8.14
CA ALA A 85 -3.21 -1.82 9.56
C ALA A 85 -4.29 -1.01 10.30
N ARG A 86 -4.75 -1.55 11.45
CA ARG A 86 -5.71 -0.87 12.31
C ARG A 86 -4.98 -0.11 13.42
N LEU A 87 -4.85 1.20 13.24
CA LEU A 87 -4.24 2.12 14.18
C LEU A 87 -5.32 2.87 14.96
N THR A 88 -5.00 3.36 16.17
CA THR A 88 -5.92 4.18 16.95
C THR A 88 -5.31 5.56 17.11
N TRP A 89 -6.01 6.60 16.65
CA TRP A 89 -5.59 7.98 16.92
C TRP A 89 -5.58 8.22 18.44
N PRO A 90 -4.56 8.90 19.00
CA PRO A 90 -4.45 9.11 20.44
C PRO A 90 -5.74 9.61 21.10
N ARG A 91 -6.10 9.03 22.25
CA ARG A 91 -7.22 9.49 23.08
C ARG A 91 -6.76 10.61 24.00
N ARG A 92 -6.44 11.75 23.40
CA ARG A 92 -5.91 12.94 24.07
C ARG A 92 -6.67 14.17 23.62
N THR A 93 -6.86 15.10 24.55
CA THR A 93 -7.32 16.45 24.19
C THR A 93 -6.14 17.25 23.65
N ALA A 94 -6.41 18.24 22.81
CA ALA A 94 -5.37 19.16 22.35
C ALA A 94 -4.62 19.78 23.54
N GLY A 95 -3.30 19.94 23.42
CA GLY A 95 -2.40 20.40 24.48
C GLY A 95 -1.95 19.32 25.48
N GLU A 96 -2.47 18.09 25.42
CA GLU A 96 -1.94 16.95 26.17
C GLU A 96 -0.85 16.21 25.38
N PRO A 97 0.08 15.50 26.05
CA PRO A 97 1.01 14.63 25.34
C PRO A 97 0.30 13.51 24.57
N ASP A 98 0.55 13.44 23.27
CA ASP A 98 -0.19 12.60 22.31
C ASP A 98 0.73 11.80 21.37
N ASN A 99 2.05 12.00 21.46
CA ASN A 99 3.02 11.24 20.72
C ASN A 99 4.29 10.96 21.55
N VAL A 100 5.05 9.96 21.13
CA VAL A 100 6.37 9.63 21.69
C VAL A 100 7.46 10.16 20.76
N ARG A 101 8.45 10.88 21.29
CA ARG A 101 9.72 11.16 20.60
C ARG A 101 10.67 9.99 20.80
N ALA A 102 11.03 9.31 19.72
CA ALA A 102 11.74 8.03 19.82
C ALA A 102 13.14 8.18 20.45
N ALA A 103 13.36 7.53 21.59
CA ALA A 103 14.60 7.58 22.36
C ALA A 103 15.01 6.19 22.90
N GLY A 104 14.52 5.12 22.28
CA GLY A 104 14.79 3.74 22.73
C GLY A 104 13.77 3.18 23.72
N GLN A 105 12.60 3.79 23.86
CA GLN A 105 11.53 3.31 24.74
C GLN A 105 11.09 1.90 24.33
N SER A 106 10.73 1.06 25.31
CA SER A 106 10.15 -0.26 25.06
C SER A 106 8.63 -0.19 25.12
N VAL A 107 7.99 -0.36 23.96
CA VAL A 107 6.55 -0.29 23.77
C VAL A 107 5.96 -1.70 23.79
N ARG A 108 4.92 -1.90 24.58
CA ARG A 108 4.13 -3.14 24.60
C ARG A 108 3.21 -3.17 23.40
N VAL A 109 3.41 -4.17 22.54
CA VAL A 109 2.56 -4.42 21.36
C VAL A 109 2.39 -5.93 21.26
N ARG A 110 1.15 -6.39 21.07
CA ARG A 110 0.83 -7.82 20.92
C ARG A 110 0.13 -8.08 19.60
N GLY A 111 0.43 -9.23 19.01
CA GLY A 111 -0.24 -9.69 17.80
C GLY A 111 0.65 -10.58 16.95
N ARG A 112 0.01 -11.30 16.03
CA ARG A 112 0.64 -12.01 14.92
C ARG A 112 0.23 -11.34 13.63
N GLY A 113 1.17 -11.18 12.71
CA GLY A 113 1.01 -10.33 11.55
C GLY A 113 2.10 -10.54 10.53
N ASP A 114 2.02 -9.76 9.46
CA ASP A 114 3.04 -9.72 8.41
C ASP A 114 3.93 -8.47 8.50
N ALA A 115 3.49 -7.43 9.21
CA ALA A 115 4.22 -6.19 9.40
C ALA A 115 3.87 -5.52 10.73
N LEU A 116 4.74 -4.62 11.16
CA LEU A 116 4.49 -3.65 12.22
C LEU A 116 4.26 -2.28 11.57
N ALA A 117 3.11 -1.66 11.86
CA ALA A 117 2.69 -0.39 11.29
C ALA A 117 2.83 0.74 12.30
N PHE A 118 3.51 1.81 11.91
CA PHE A 118 3.72 3.00 12.70
C PHE A 118 2.96 4.17 12.09
N LEU A 119 2.13 4.84 12.87
CA LEU A 119 1.65 6.19 12.55
C LEU A 119 2.70 7.18 13.04
N VAL A 120 3.38 7.83 12.11
CA VAL A 120 4.57 8.64 12.38
C VAL A 120 4.58 9.94 11.59
N ALA A 121 5.38 10.87 12.09
CA ALA A 121 6.00 11.89 11.25
C ALA A 121 7.37 12.24 11.84
N ALA A 122 8.22 12.84 11.01
CA ALA A 122 9.48 13.41 11.45
C ALA A 122 9.39 14.92 11.61
N THR A 123 10.24 15.45 12.49
CA THR A 123 10.48 16.89 12.67
C THR A 123 11.96 17.24 12.44
N GLY A 124 12.68 16.36 11.74
CA GLY A 124 14.12 16.47 11.47
C GLY A 124 14.46 17.41 10.32
N GLY A 125 13.48 17.78 9.49
CA GLY A 125 13.62 18.73 8.41
C GLY A 125 13.39 20.17 8.83
N ALA A 126 14.20 21.07 8.27
CA ALA A 126 14.01 22.52 8.21
C ALA A 126 13.27 23.16 9.40
N ARG A 127 14.03 23.71 10.37
CA ARG A 127 13.49 24.41 11.56
C ARG A 127 12.91 25.80 11.23
N GLY A 128 12.42 26.00 10.01
CA GLY A 128 11.85 27.26 9.53
C GLY A 128 11.54 27.29 8.03
N ALA A 129 10.75 28.29 7.62
CA ALA A 129 10.27 28.43 6.24
C ALA A 129 11.39 28.61 5.19
N ALA A 130 12.57 29.09 5.58
CA ALA A 130 13.72 29.29 4.69
C ALA A 130 14.40 27.97 4.30
N GLU A 131 14.64 27.08 5.26
CA GLU A 131 15.25 25.76 5.02
C GLU A 131 14.29 24.83 4.27
N ALA A 132 12.98 24.93 4.55
CA ALA A 132 11.95 24.17 3.84
C ALA A 132 11.82 24.62 2.37
N ARG A 133 12.11 25.91 2.08
CA ARG A 133 12.22 26.42 0.70
C ARG A 133 13.47 25.88 -0.02
N GLN A 134 14.57 25.68 0.70
CA GLN A 134 15.81 25.13 0.15
C GLN A 134 15.69 23.64 -0.18
N CYS A 135 15.09 22.83 0.71
CA CYS A 135 14.75 21.42 0.45
C CYS A 135 13.76 21.27 -0.72
N ARG A 136 12.68 22.05 -0.74
CA ARG A 136 11.72 22.08 -1.87
C ARG A 136 12.36 22.56 -3.18
N GLY A 137 13.39 23.40 -3.09
CA GLY A 137 14.21 23.84 -4.22
C GLY A 137 15.06 22.71 -4.79
N HIS A 138 15.62 21.85 -3.94
CA HIS A 138 16.38 20.66 -4.34
C HIS A 138 15.49 19.60 -5.02
N GLU A 139 14.34 19.24 -4.44
CA GLU A 139 13.41 18.28 -5.08
C GLU A 139 12.85 18.83 -6.41
N ARG A 140 12.53 20.13 -6.48
CA ARG A 140 12.14 20.78 -7.75
C ARG A 140 13.30 20.86 -8.74
N ALA A 141 14.53 21.00 -8.29
CA ALA A 141 15.71 21.01 -9.15
C ALA A 141 16.05 19.59 -9.64
N GLU A 142 15.83 18.55 -8.85
CA GLU A 142 15.93 17.15 -9.28
C GLU A 142 14.82 16.81 -10.28
N ALA A 143 13.57 17.19 -10.00
CA ALA A 143 12.46 17.06 -10.95
C ALA A 143 12.69 17.85 -12.26
N ARG A 144 13.26 19.06 -12.17
CA ARG A 144 13.61 19.87 -13.36
C ARG A 144 14.87 19.38 -14.08
N ARG A 145 15.84 18.78 -13.38
CA ARG A 145 17.02 18.14 -13.99
C ARG A 145 16.62 16.87 -14.73
N ALA A 146 15.66 16.12 -14.20
CA ALA A 146 14.99 15.03 -14.91
C ALA A 146 14.23 15.53 -16.16
N GLU A 147 13.67 16.76 -16.15
CA GLU A 147 13.08 17.38 -17.34
C GLU A 147 14.12 17.92 -18.37
N HIS A 148 15.38 18.19 -17.99
CA HIS A 148 16.35 18.91 -18.84
C HIS A 148 17.65 18.15 -19.18
N GLY A 149 17.76 16.85 -18.84
CA GLY A 149 18.75 15.94 -19.44
C GLY A 149 20.24 16.30 -19.26
N ARG A 150 20.67 16.88 -18.14
CA ARG A 150 22.11 17.09 -17.86
C ARG A 150 22.64 16.14 -16.77
N VAL A 151 23.50 15.23 -17.21
CA VAL A 151 24.21 14.21 -16.44
C VAL A 151 25.46 14.81 -15.77
N LEU A 152 25.70 14.44 -14.50
CA LEU A 152 27.06 14.30 -13.96
C LEU A 152 27.19 12.87 -13.44
N ASP A 153 28.17 12.17 -13.99
CA ASP A 153 28.60 10.83 -13.62
C ASP A 153 29.28 10.88 -12.25
N THR A 154 28.65 10.26 -11.24
CA THR A 154 29.34 9.82 -10.03
C THR A 154 28.80 8.47 -9.62
N GLY A 155 29.57 7.42 -9.90
CA GLY A 155 29.36 6.08 -9.36
C GLY A 155 29.34 6.10 -7.84
N SER A 156 28.16 5.90 -7.27
CA SER A 156 27.93 5.60 -5.86
C SER A 156 26.76 4.63 -5.77
N SER A 157 26.90 3.59 -4.97
CA SER A 157 25.83 2.64 -4.64
C SER A 157 24.62 3.42 -4.10
N ALA A 158 23.61 3.61 -4.94
CA ALA A 158 22.42 4.37 -4.60
C ALA A 158 21.56 3.56 -3.62
N SER A 159 21.77 3.78 -2.32
CA SER A 159 20.63 3.79 -1.40
C SER A 159 19.74 4.95 -1.83
N ALA A 160 18.43 4.74 -1.96
CA ALA A 160 17.49 5.83 -2.23
C ALA A 160 17.80 7.02 -1.31
N ALA A 161 17.95 8.22 -1.87
CA ALA A 161 18.14 9.43 -1.08
C ALA A 161 16.96 9.54 -0.10
N GLU A 162 17.26 9.73 1.18
CA GLU A 162 16.19 9.89 2.18
C GLU A 162 15.35 11.13 1.83
N PRO A 163 14.01 11.06 1.93
CA PRO A 163 13.16 12.20 1.64
C PRO A 163 13.59 13.42 2.46
N CYS A 164 13.48 14.62 1.89
CA CYS A 164 13.92 15.84 2.55
C CYS A 164 13.34 15.97 3.98
N GLY A 165 14.22 15.99 4.99
CA GLY A 165 13.83 16.13 6.39
C GLY A 165 13.38 14.84 7.08
N ALA A 166 13.39 13.70 6.39
CA ALA A 166 13.06 12.42 6.99
C ALA A 166 14.01 12.09 8.14
N ALA A 167 13.48 11.42 9.17
CA ALA A 167 14.25 10.94 10.30
C ALA A 167 14.25 9.41 10.31
N THR A 168 15.45 8.82 10.38
CA THR A 168 15.62 7.37 10.41
C THR A 168 16.26 6.90 11.70
N GLY A 169 15.87 5.72 12.17
CA GLY A 169 16.66 4.96 13.13
C GLY A 169 16.35 3.46 13.10
N THR A 170 17.14 2.70 13.85
CA THR A 170 16.96 1.26 14.00
C THR A 170 16.30 0.93 15.34
N GLY A 171 15.33 0.03 15.32
CA GLY A 171 14.66 -0.50 16.51
C GLY A 171 14.78 -2.01 16.59
N THR A 172 14.11 -2.61 17.56
CA THR A 172 14.09 -4.08 17.73
C THR A 172 12.68 -4.56 18.05
N VAL A 173 12.21 -5.57 17.31
CA VAL A 173 11.00 -6.33 17.65
C VAL A 173 11.40 -7.51 18.52
N ARG A 174 10.72 -7.69 19.67
CA ARG A 174 10.86 -8.86 20.54
C ARG A 174 9.63 -9.73 20.40
N TYR A 175 9.83 -11.03 20.25
CA TYR A 175 8.76 -12.02 20.13
C TYR A 175 8.53 -12.76 21.45
N THR A 176 7.33 -13.32 21.61
CA THR A 176 6.95 -14.07 22.83
C THR A 176 7.81 -15.32 23.07
N ASN A 177 8.42 -15.88 22.02
CA ASN A 177 9.35 -17.01 22.11
C ASN A 177 10.79 -16.60 22.51
N GLY A 178 11.02 -15.33 22.86
CA GLY A 178 12.33 -14.81 23.27
C GLY A 178 13.25 -14.37 22.13
N THR A 179 12.93 -14.69 20.87
CA THR A 179 13.72 -14.21 19.73
C THR A 179 13.51 -12.72 19.48
N ARG A 180 14.40 -12.11 18.69
CA ARG A 180 14.35 -10.70 18.30
C ARG A 180 14.72 -10.51 16.84
N SER A 181 14.21 -9.45 16.22
CA SER A 181 14.64 -9.00 14.89
C SER A 181 14.87 -7.48 14.89
N PRO A 182 15.94 -6.97 14.27
CA PRO A 182 16.08 -5.54 14.04
C PRO A 182 15.06 -5.08 13.01
N TYR A 183 14.78 -3.77 13.00
CA TYR A 183 14.08 -3.11 11.91
C TYR A 183 14.64 -1.71 11.71
N ARG A 184 14.51 -1.16 10.49
CA ARG A 184 14.78 0.24 10.17
C ARG A 184 13.45 0.97 9.99
N LEU A 185 13.28 2.12 10.62
CA LEU A 185 12.11 2.98 10.46
C LEU A 185 12.56 4.34 9.96
N THR A 186 12.05 4.74 8.80
CA THR A 186 12.21 6.08 8.21
C THR A 186 10.88 6.79 8.26
N ALA A 187 10.77 7.81 9.10
CA ALA A 187 9.59 8.67 9.18
C ALA A 187 9.81 9.88 8.26
N PRO A 188 8.92 10.14 7.27
CA PRO A 188 9.03 11.34 6.46
C PRO A 188 8.66 12.60 7.26
N ASP A 189 9.23 13.75 6.86
CA ASP A 189 9.00 15.03 7.53
C ASP A 189 7.53 15.49 7.40
N TRP A 190 6.98 16.03 8.47
CA TRP A 190 5.58 16.46 8.50
C TRP A 190 5.27 17.67 7.59
N ARG A 191 6.24 18.55 7.32
CA ARG A 191 6.08 19.78 6.51
C ARG A 191 6.60 19.62 5.08
N THR A 192 7.72 18.91 4.91
CA THR A 192 8.40 18.76 3.62
C THR A 192 8.31 17.37 3.01
N GLY A 193 7.85 16.37 3.77
CA GLY A 193 7.76 15.01 3.26
C GLY A 193 6.81 14.87 2.06
N PRO A 194 6.93 13.77 1.31
CA PRO A 194 6.17 13.54 0.10
C PRO A 194 4.67 13.50 0.40
N LEU A 195 3.88 14.12 -0.48
CA LEU A 195 2.42 14.02 -0.45
C LEU A 195 1.92 12.68 -0.99
N ALA A 196 2.76 11.97 -1.76
CA ALA A 196 2.42 10.73 -2.46
C ALA A 196 2.17 9.55 -1.52
N THR A 197 2.87 9.51 -0.37
CA THR A 197 2.85 8.38 0.57
C THR A 197 2.18 8.71 1.90
N LYS A 198 1.63 9.91 2.04
CA LYS A 198 0.96 10.34 3.29
C LYS A 198 -0.25 9.46 3.59
N ALA A 199 -0.54 9.32 4.88
CA ALA A 199 -1.82 8.81 5.34
C ALA A 199 -2.88 9.94 5.35
N VAL A 200 -2.51 11.14 5.79
CA VAL A 200 -3.40 12.32 5.77
C VAL A 200 -2.58 13.60 5.61
N ALA A 201 -3.14 14.61 4.93
CA ALA A 201 -2.62 15.97 4.90
C ALA A 201 -3.66 16.95 5.46
N LEU A 202 -3.26 17.73 6.45
CA LEU A 202 -4.04 18.79 7.06
C LEU A 202 -3.74 20.12 6.36
N PRO A 203 -4.73 21.00 6.14
CA PRO A 203 -4.52 22.26 5.42
C PRO A 203 -3.66 23.28 6.17
N HIS A 204 -3.57 23.22 7.50
CA HIS A 204 -2.87 24.20 8.29
C HIS A 204 -1.85 23.62 9.28
N ILE A 205 -0.92 24.48 9.68
CA ILE A 205 -0.04 24.32 10.83
C ILE A 205 -0.35 25.45 11.81
N ASN A 206 -0.61 25.11 13.06
CA ASN A 206 -0.74 26.10 14.13
C ASN A 206 0.66 26.58 14.56
N THR A 207 0.82 27.88 14.77
CA THR A 207 2.05 28.50 15.30
C THR A 207 1.70 29.57 16.33
N PRO A 208 2.65 30.04 17.16
CA PRO A 208 2.39 31.10 18.13
C PRO A 208 1.86 32.39 17.48
N ASP A 209 2.23 32.65 16.23
CA ASP A 209 1.83 33.82 15.45
C ASP A 209 0.51 33.62 14.68
N GLY A 210 -0.14 32.45 14.83
CA GLY A 210 -1.37 32.07 14.14
C GLY A 210 -1.20 30.91 13.16
N GLN A 211 -2.24 30.63 12.38
CA GLN A 211 -2.23 29.53 11.42
C GLN A 211 -1.42 29.84 10.16
N LEU A 212 -0.54 28.92 9.78
CA LEU A 212 0.09 28.89 8.47
C LEU A 212 -0.75 28.00 7.54
N THR A 213 -1.03 28.49 6.33
CA THR A 213 -1.59 27.68 5.24
C THR A 213 -0.51 26.83 4.59
N GLU A 214 0.02 25.88 5.35
CA GLU A 214 1.00 24.89 4.93
C GLU A 214 0.49 23.49 5.30
N LYS A 215 0.70 22.53 4.40
CA LYS A 215 0.25 21.15 4.65
C LYS A 215 1.06 20.52 5.77
N ALA A 216 0.40 20.04 6.81
CA ALA A 216 0.93 19.11 7.80
C ALA A 216 0.61 17.68 7.38
N ARG A 217 1.57 16.75 7.45
CA ARG A 217 1.41 15.37 6.98
C ARG A 217 1.68 14.37 8.09
N LEU A 218 0.89 13.31 8.10
CA LEU A 218 1.14 12.11 8.89
C LEU A 218 1.26 10.91 7.95
N TYR A 219 2.08 9.94 8.35
CA TYR A 219 2.45 8.79 7.54
C TYR A 219 2.16 7.50 8.26
N VAL A 220 1.75 6.47 7.51
CA VAL A 220 1.79 5.10 7.98
C VAL A 220 2.96 4.41 7.29
N VAL A 221 3.95 4.01 8.09
CA VAL A 221 5.14 3.31 7.63
C VAL A 221 5.13 1.91 8.20
N THR A 222 5.35 0.91 7.35
CA THR A 222 5.36 -0.49 7.77
C THR A 222 6.75 -1.09 7.69
N VAL A 223 7.12 -1.87 8.71
CA VAL A 223 8.39 -2.60 8.77
C VAL A 223 8.11 -4.10 8.89
N PRO A 224 8.96 -4.96 8.31
CA PRO A 224 8.74 -6.41 8.35
C PRO A 224 8.84 -6.96 9.78
N ILE A 225 8.07 -8.00 10.05
CA ILE A 225 8.20 -8.83 11.24
C ILE A 225 8.33 -10.30 10.86
N ALA A 226 8.89 -11.12 11.76
CA ALA A 226 9.03 -12.54 11.53
C ALA A 226 7.64 -13.22 11.45
N ARG A 227 7.29 -13.70 10.26
CA ARG A 227 6.00 -14.36 9.98
C ARG A 227 5.72 -15.50 10.97
N GLY A 228 4.45 -15.62 11.35
CA GLY A 228 4.00 -16.64 12.28
C GLY A 228 4.48 -16.48 13.73
N ARG A 229 5.34 -15.50 14.05
CA ARG A 229 5.74 -15.19 15.43
C ARG A 229 4.83 -14.13 16.02
N GLU A 230 4.63 -14.22 17.33
CA GLU A 230 3.83 -13.23 18.06
C GLU A 230 4.73 -12.17 18.65
N VAL A 231 4.45 -10.92 18.30
CA VAL A 231 5.14 -9.75 18.84
C VAL A 231 4.78 -9.62 20.31
N ALA A 232 5.79 -9.36 21.15
CA ALA A 232 5.64 -9.11 22.58
C ALA A 232 5.89 -7.64 22.94
N SER A 233 6.92 -7.04 22.32
CA SER A 233 7.27 -5.64 22.49
C SER A 233 8.11 -5.13 21.33
N VAL A 234 8.21 -3.81 21.23
CA VAL A 234 8.99 -3.09 20.23
C VAL A 234 9.84 -2.06 20.95
N THR A 235 11.15 -2.11 20.77
CA THR A 235 12.06 -1.02 21.17
C THR A 235 12.13 -0.02 20.02
N LEU A 236 11.68 1.21 20.29
CA LEU A 236 11.70 2.31 19.32
C LEU A 236 13.14 2.71 18.95
N PRO A 237 13.36 3.34 17.79
CA PRO A 237 14.68 3.88 17.45
C PRO A 237 15.14 4.96 18.44
N ARG A 238 16.45 5.19 18.48
CA ARG A 238 17.06 6.32 19.21
C ARG A 238 17.24 7.51 18.26
N ASN A 239 16.14 8.15 17.88
CA ASN A 239 16.14 9.36 17.08
C ASN A 239 14.93 10.23 17.50
N ARG A 240 15.20 11.31 18.24
CA ARG A 240 14.15 12.16 18.83
C ARG A 240 13.38 13.01 17.82
N ASP A 241 13.79 12.98 16.56
CA ASP A 241 13.07 13.60 15.45
C ASP A 241 12.04 12.64 14.85
N VAL A 242 11.96 11.37 15.32
CA VAL A 242 10.89 10.42 14.96
C VAL A 242 9.78 10.49 16.01
N HIS A 243 8.59 10.91 15.59
CA HIS A 243 7.41 11.02 16.44
C HIS A 243 6.44 9.87 16.15
N VAL A 244 6.12 9.06 17.16
CA VAL A 244 5.21 7.91 17.05
C VAL A 244 3.89 8.22 17.76
N PHE A 245 2.80 8.26 16.98
CA PHE A 245 1.44 8.54 17.47
C PHE A 245 0.68 7.25 17.78
N ALA A 246 0.86 6.23 16.95
CA ALA A 246 0.22 4.93 17.11
C ALA A 246 1.12 3.82 16.55
N LEU A 247 0.97 2.62 17.13
CA LEU A 247 1.73 1.44 16.75
C LEU A 247 0.82 0.22 16.81
N SER A 248 0.80 -0.59 15.75
CA SER A 248 0.02 -1.82 15.71
C SER A 248 0.69 -2.90 14.86
N VAL A 249 0.41 -4.16 15.16
CA VAL A 249 0.72 -5.28 14.25
C VAL A 249 -0.34 -5.29 13.16
N ARG A 250 0.08 -5.24 11.89
CA ARG A 250 -0.83 -5.45 10.77
C ARG A 250 -1.21 -6.94 10.72
N PRO A 251 -2.51 -7.29 10.81
CA PRO A 251 -2.92 -8.68 10.87
C PRO A 251 -2.64 -9.39 9.54
N GLU A 252 -2.23 -10.66 9.62
CA GLU A 252 -2.20 -11.50 8.42
C GLU A 252 -3.65 -11.73 7.92
N SER A 253 -3.85 -11.70 6.61
CA SER A 253 -5.13 -12.00 5.97
C SER A 253 -5.41 -13.50 5.83
N ARG A 254 -4.99 -14.33 6.80
CA ARG A 254 -5.18 -15.79 6.73
C ARG A 254 -6.63 -16.16 6.49
N GLY A 255 -6.86 -17.15 5.62
CA GLY A 255 -8.20 -17.61 5.25
C GLY A 255 -8.96 -16.65 4.34
N TRP A 256 -8.25 -15.73 3.70
CA TRP A 256 -8.73 -14.87 2.60
C TRP A 256 -7.78 -14.97 1.42
N THR A 257 -8.33 -14.85 0.22
CA THR A 257 -7.63 -14.65 -1.04
C THR A 257 -8.15 -13.38 -1.67
N GLY A 258 -7.26 -12.48 -2.12
CA GLY A 258 -7.67 -11.36 -2.94
C GLY A 258 -8.25 -11.89 -4.26
N GLY A 259 -9.55 -11.69 -4.48
CA GLY A 259 -10.27 -12.16 -5.67
C GLY A 259 -10.41 -11.10 -6.76
N TRP A 260 -10.22 -9.83 -6.44
CA TRP A 260 -10.12 -8.72 -7.38
C TRP A 260 -9.53 -7.51 -6.64
N ALA A 261 -8.75 -6.68 -7.32
CA ALA A 261 -8.31 -5.38 -6.83
C ALA A 261 -7.99 -4.44 -8.00
N ALA A 262 -8.02 -3.14 -7.72
CA ALA A 262 -7.58 -2.08 -8.60
C ALA A 262 -6.93 -0.95 -7.79
N SER A 263 -5.86 -0.35 -8.31
CA SER A 263 -5.16 0.74 -7.64
C SER A 263 -5.89 2.07 -7.81
N THR A 264 -5.90 2.92 -6.77
CA THR A 264 -6.32 4.32 -6.92
C THR A 264 -5.26 5.09 -7.73
N SER A 265 -5.68 5.61 -8.88
CA SER A 265 -4.83 6.32 -9.84
C SER A 265 -4.84 7.84 -9.66
N GLY A 266 -5.79 8.38 -8.91
CA GLY A 266 -5.81 9.79 -8.49
C GLY A 266 -7.05 10.17 -7.69
N TYR A 267 -7.09 11.41 -7.22
CA TYR A 267 -8.29 12.05 -6.66
C TYR A 267 -8.83 13.03 -7.70
N THR A 268 -9.98 12.73 -8.30
CA THR A 268 -10.50 13.47 -9.45
C THR A 268 -11.83 14.12 -9.14
N ALA A 269 -12.18 15.17 -9.88
CA ALA A 269 -13.54 15.68 -9.89
C ALA A 269 -14.48 14.57 -10.40
N VAL A 270 -15.62 14.41 -9.73
CA VAL A 270 -16.68 13.46 -10.07
C VAL A 270 -18.04 14.10 -9.77
N GLY A 271 -19.13 13.48 -10.22
CA GLY A 271 -20.47 13.95 -9.85
C GLY A 271 -20.79 15.36 -10.37
N PRO A 272 -21.55 16.18 -9.61
CA PRO A 272 -21.93 15.99 -8.22
C PRO A 272 -22.88 14.78 -8.03
N TRP A 273 -22.51 13.90 -7.11
CA TRP A 273 -23.37 12.80 -6.66
C TRP A 273 -24.00 13.19 -5.34
N THR A 274 -25.21 13.72 -5.37
CA THR A 274 -25.97 14.09 -4.17
C THR A 274 -27.01 13.01 -3.92
N ASP A 275 -26.89 12.27 -2.82
CA ASP A 275 -27.83 11.19 -2.50
C ASP A 275 -27.92 10.19 -3.65
N ARG A 276 -26.85 9.44 -3.91
CA ARG A 276 -26.73 8.55 -5.08
C ARG A 276 -26.19 7.19 -4.71
N THR A 277 -26.62 6.16 -5.43
CA THR A 277 -26.03 4.82 -5.35
C THR A 277 -25.10 4.59 -6.52
N LEU A 278 -23.85 4.21 -6.24
CA LEU A 278 -22.93 3.69 -7.24
C LEU A 278 -23.05 2.17 -7.27
N ARG A 279 -23.12 1.58 -8.46
CA ARG A 279 -23.09 0.13 -8.69
C ARG A 279 -21.93 -0.21 -9.60
N LEU A 280 -20.88 -0.73 -8.99
CA LEU A 280 -19.62 -1.03 -9.65
C LEU A 280 -19.56 -2.50 -10.06
N VAL A 281 -19.26 -2.74 -11.34
CA VAL A 281 -19.05 -4.08 -11.88
C VAL A 281 -17.58 -4.45 -11.70
N VAL A 282 -17.30 -5.63 -11.15
CA VAL A 282 -15.93 -6.16 -11.04
C VAL A 282 -15.88 -7.61 -11.50
N HIS A 283 -14.81 -8.00 -12.20
CA HIS A 283 -14.59 -9.37 -12.66
C HIS A 283 -13.64 -10.12 -11.72
N THR A 284 -14.15 -11.13 -11.03
CA THR A 284 -13.38 -11.85 -10.00
C THR A 284 -12.44 -12.89 -10.62
N SER A 285 -11.19 -12.91 -10.18
CA SER A 285 -10.20 -13.91 -10.58
C SER A 285 -10.37 -15.22 -9.81
N ALA A 286 -10.60 -15.14 -8.50
CA ALA A 286 -10.82 -16.26 -7.58
C ALA A 286 -12.21 -16.23 -6.94
N GLY A 287 -12.71 -17.41 -6.57
CA GLY A 287 -14.00 -17.61 -5.93
C GLY A 287 -13.87 -18.17 -4.50
N GLY A 288 -14.97 -18.15 -3.74
CA GLY A 288 -15.00 -18.64 -2.37
C GLY A 288 -16.39 -18.53 -1.71
N PRO A 289 -16.59 -19.16 -0.54
CA PRO A 289 -17.90 -19.27 0.12
C PRO A 289 -18.33 -18.01 0.90
N ARG A 290 -17.44 -17.03 1.01
CA ARG A 290 -17.70 -15.75 1.69
C ARG A 290 -16.94 -14.64 1.02
N VAL A 291 -17.42 -13.42 1.17
CA VAL A 291 -16.85 -12.22 0.56
C VAL A 291 -16.67 -11.12 1.60
N ARG A 292 -15.70 -10.23 1.38
CA ARG A 292 -15.66 -8.90 1.97
C ARG A 292 -15.13 -7.91 0.94
N ILE A 293 -15.60 -6.66 1.01
CA ILE A 293 -15.16 -5.60 0.11
C ILE A 293 -14.25 -4.62 0.85
N ARG A 294 -13.38 -3.95 0.10
CA ARG A 294 -12.49 -2.88 0.57
C ARG A 294 -12.80 -1.58 -0.18
N LEU A 295 -13.15 -0.56 0.59
CA LEU A 295 -13.37 0.81 0.13
C LEU A 295 -12.28 1.71 0.72
N ASP A 296 -11.63 2.50 -0.11
CA ASP A 296 -10.53 3.37 0.29
C ASP A 296 -10.84 4.84 -0.05
N ASN A 297 -10.72 5.72 0.94
CA ASN A 297 -10.81 7.17 0.77
C ASN A 297 -9.41 7.80 0.60
N THR A 298 -8.56 7.12 -0.17
CA THR A 298 -7.16 7.50 -0.42
C THR A 298 -7.06 8.92 -1.00
N PHE A 299 -6.03 9.67 -0.63
CA PHE A 299 -5.75 11.05 -1.13
C PHE A 299 -6.79 12.13 -0.80
N ALA A 300 -7.99 11.76 -0.36
CA ALA A 300 -9.03 12.71 0.01
C ALA A 300 -8.63 13.53 1.25
N SER A 301 -9.13 14.75 1.32
CA SER A 301 -8.92 15.66 2.45
C SER A 301 -10.07 15.65 3.47
N ALA A 302 -11.18 14.98 3.17
CA ALA A 302 -12.36 14.90 4.01
C ALA A 302 -12.94 13.48 4.06
N PRO A 303 -13.68 13.11 5.12
CA PRO A 303 -14.39 11.85 5.18
C PRO A 303 -15.44 11.69 4.08
N VAL A 304 -15.69 10.44 3.70
CA VAL A 304 -16.82 10.07 2.84
C VAL A 304 -17.75 9.12 3.61
N ARG A 305 -19.06 9.37 3.51
CA ARG A 305 -20.09 8.53 4.14
C ARG A 305 -20.67 7.55 3.13
N VAL A 306 -20.72 6.28 3.52
CA VAL A 306 -21.46 5.21 2.86
C VAL A 306 -22.69 4.90 3.72
N GLY A 307 -23.89 5.08 3.17
CA GLY A 307 -25.17 4.87 3.85
C GLY A 307 -25.51 3.39 3.99
N SER A 308 -25.55 2.69 2.86
CA SER A 308 -25.73 1.25 2.75
C SER A 308 -24.78 0.69 1.68
N ALA A 309 -24.52 -0.62 1.72
CA ALA A 309 -23.81 -1.31 0.64
C ALA A 309 -24.35 -2.73 0.45
N THR A 310 -24.27 -3.24 -0.77
CA THR A 310 -24.71 -4.59 -1.16
C THR A 310 -23.72 -5.25 -2.12
N VAL A 311 -23.81 -6.57 -2.22
CA VAL A 311 -23.15 -7.38 -3.24
C VAL A 311 -24.15 -8.29 -3.94
N ALA A 312 -24.00 -8.47 -5.25
CA ALA A 312 -24.80 -9.42 -6.03
C ALA A 312 -23.98 -10.02 -7.18
N LEU A 313 -24.42 -11.16 -7.74
CA LEU A 313 -23.93 -11.62 -9.03
C LEU A 313 -24.61 -10.83 -10.15
N GLN A 314 -23.85 -10.42 -11.16
CA GLN A 314 -24.40 -9.75 -12.33
C GLN A 314 -25.21 -10.74 -13.19
N ALA A 315 -26.37 -10.28 -13.67
CA ALA A 315 -27.09 -10.92 -14.78
C ALA A 315 -26.67 -10.30 -16.11
N THR A 316 -26.97 -9.01 -16.29
CA THR A 316 -26.58 -8.20 -17.45
C THR A 316 -26.68 -6.73 -17.10
N GLY A 317 -25.76 -5.91 -17.60
CA GLY A 317 -25.68 -4.50 -17.27
C GLY A 317 -25.74 -4.23 -15.76
N ALA A 318 -26.61 -3.31 -15.33
CA ALA A 318 -26.85 -3.05 -13.92
C ALA A 318 -27.77 -4.09 -13.24
N THR A 319 -28.34 -5.06 -13.96
CA THR A 319 -29.32 -6.01 -13.41
C THR A 319 -28.63 -7.11 -12.61
N ALA A 320 -29.08 -7.32 -11.38
CA ALA A 320 -28.60 -8.42 -10.53
C ALA A 320 -29.33 -9.74 -10.82
N ARG A 321 -28.59 -10.85 -10.74
CA ARG A 321 -29.11 -12.21 -10.96
C ARG A 321 -30.13 -12.61 -9.91
N SER A 322 -29.86 -12.25 -8.66
CA SER A 322 -30.71 -12.45 -7.48
C SER A 322 -30.86 -11.14 -6.71
N ALA A 323 -31.63 -11.15 -5.62
CA ALA A 323 -31.69 -10.01 -4.71
C ALA A 323 -30.27 -9.67 -4.19
N PRO A 324 -29.81 -8.41 -4.29
CA PRO A 324 -28.57 -7.98 -3.69
C PRO A 324 -28.54 -8.26 -2.18
N VAL A 325 -27.41 -8.75 -1.68
CA VAL A 325 -27.24 -9.11 -0.28
C VAL A 325 -26.56 -7.95 0.46
N PRO A 326 -27.11 -7.46 1.57
CA PRO A 326 -26.54 -6.34 2.30
C PRO A 326 -25.20 -6.69 2.94
N LEU A 327 -24.28 -5.74 2.86
CA LEU A 327 -23.01 -5.73 3.55
C LEU A 327 -23.16 -4.97 4.87
N SER A 328 -22.27 -5.25 5.82
CA SER A 328 -22.16 -4.49 7.07
C SER A 328 -20.73 -4.07 7.32
N PHE A 329 -20.54 -3.06 8.15
CA PHE A 329 -19.24 -2.52 8.56
C PHE A 329 -19.23 -2.41 10.08
N ARG A 330 -18.53 -3.32 10.76
CA ARG A 330 -18.54 -3.43 12.23
C ARG A 330 -19.97 -3.56 12.80
N GLY A 331 -20.82 -4.32 12.13
CA GLY A 331 -22.21 -4.58 12.48
C GLY A 331 -23.22 -3.50 12.03
N ALA A 332 -22.77 -2.38 11.47
CA ALA A 332 -23.65 -1.32 10.95
C ALA A 332 -23.88 -1.47 9.44
N ALA A 333 -25.02 -0.99 8.93
CA ALA A 333 -25.34 -1.05 7.49
C ALA A 333 -24.42 -0.19 6.60
N GLY A 334 -23.81 0.84 7.17
CA GLY A 334 -22.93 1.79 6.49
C GLY A 334 -21.76 2.21 7.37
N THR A 335 -20.91 3.07 6.84
CA THR A 335 -19.70 3.55 7.52
C THR A 335 -19.31 4.95 7.04
N GLU A 336 -18.57 5.67 7.87
CA GLU A 336 -17.83 6.86 7.46
C GLU A 336 -16.34 6.52 7.36
N ILE A 337 -15.75 6.79 6.19
CA ILE A 337 -14.34 6.51 5.89
C ILE A 337 -13.57 7.83 6.02
N PRO A 338 -12.72 8.01 7.04
CA PRO A 338 -11.90 9.22 7.19
C PRO A 338 -11.00 9.50 5.98
N ALA A 339 -10.51 10.72 5.88
CA ALA A 339 -9.51 11.12 4.89
C ALA A 339 -8.30 10.15 4.92
N GLY A 340 -7.97 9.57 3.76
CA GLY A 340 -6.85 8.65 3.58
C GLY A 340 -6.99 7.27 4.23
N ALA A 341 -8.12 6.98 4.87
CA ALA A 341 -8.38 5.71 5.51
C ALA A 341 -9.15 4.72 4.61
N GLN A 342 -9.29 3.50 5.12
CA GLN A 342 -9.95 2.37 4.47
C GLN A 342 -11.10 1.84 5.33
N ALA A 343 -12.09 1.24 4.68
CA ALA A 343 -13.12 0.44 5.32
C ALA A 343 -13.19 -0.94 4.65
N PHE A 344 -13.20 -1.98 5.48
CA PHE A 344 -13.55 -3.32 5.07
C PHE A 344 -14.97 -3.61 5.53
N SER A 345 -15.77 -4.24 4.67
CA SER A 345 -17.02 -4.84 5.14
C SER A 345 -16.70 -6.00 6.09
N ASP A 346 -17.65 -6.32 6.96
CA ASP A 346 -17.62 -7.56 7.71
C ASP A 346 -17.71 -8.75 6.74
N PRO A 347 -17.16 -9.92 7.11
CA PRO A 347 -17.28 -11.13 6.32
C PRO A 347 -18.75 -11.51 6.09
N LEU A 348 -19.15 -11.65 4.83
CA LEU A 348 -20.50 -12.07 4.44
C LEU A 348 -20.47 -13.47 3.83
N GLY A 349 -21.30 -14.38 4.32
CA GLY A 349 -21.55 -15.66 3.67
C GLY A 349 -22.27 -15.43 2.33
N PHE A 350 -21.51 -15.55 1.24
CA PHE A 350 -21.96 -15.29 -0.12
C PHE A 350 -21.03 -16.05 -1.06
N GLU A 351 -21.56 -16.99 -1.81
CA GLU A 351 -20.78 -17.79 -2.75
C GLU A 351 -20.40 -16.93 -3.96
N VAL A 352 -19.11 -16.69 -4.12
CA VAL A 352 -18.53 -16.02 -5.28
C VAL A 352 -17.97 -17.10 -6.20
N PRO A 353 -18.56 -17.33 -7.39
CA PRO A 353 -17.95 -18.20 -8.39
C PRO A 353 -16.67 -17.55 -8.93
N PRO A 354 -15.61 -18.33 -9.21
CA PRO A 354 -14.41 -17.79 -9.83
C PRO A 354 -14.71 -17.38 -11.28
N GLY A 355 -14.14 -16.26 -11.74
CA GLY A 355 -14.41 -15.75 -13.11
C GLY A 355 -15.79 -15.10 -13.27
N ALA A 356 -16.45 -14.71 -12.18
CA ALA A 356 -17.78 -14.10 -12.22
C ALA A 356 -17.72 -12.58 -12.10
N ASN A 357 -18.69 -11.91 -12.72
CA ASN A 357 -18.95 -10.50 -12.50
C ASN A 357 -19.81 -10.29 -11.25
N LEU A 358 -19.31 -9.46 -10.33
CA LEU A 358 -20.06 -8.98 -9.17
C LEU A 358 -20.55 -7.56 -9.40
N LEU A 359 -21.71 -7.25 -8.83
CA LEU A 359 -22.23 -5.92 -8.63
C LEU A 359 -21.98 -5.54 -7.18
N VAL A 360 -21.08 -4.59 -6.95
CA VAL A 360 -20.85 -3.98 -5.63
C VAL A 360 -21.55 -2.63 -5.65
N SER A 361 -22.63 -2.51 -4.87
CA SER A 361 -23.40 -1.26 -4.81
C SER A 361 -23.19 -0.57 -3.47
N PHE A 362 -23.06 0.75 -3.45
CA PHE A 362 -23.04 1.52 -2.21
C PHE A 362 -23.69 2.89 -2.37
N HIS A 363 -24.43 3.29 -1.35
CA HIS A 363 -25.15 4.56 -1.28
C HIS A 363 -24.28 5.66 -0.69
N LEU A 364 -24.24 6.81 -1.35
CA LEU A 364 -23.60 8.05 -0.94
C LEU A 364 -24.71 9.04 -0.56
N PRO A 365 -25.10 9.14 0.72
CA PRO A 365 -26.20 10.02 1.17
C PRO A 365 -25.88 11.51 1.08
N GLY A 366 -24.60 11.87 1.08
CA GLY A 366 -24.13 13.25 0.95
C GLY A 366 -23.87 13.65 -0.50
N THR A 367 -23.37 14.86 -0.70
CA THR A 367 -22.85 15.32 -2.00
C THR A 367 -21.37 14.97 -2.13
N VAL A 368 -21.01 14.23 -3.18
CA VAL A 368 -19.62 13.93 -3.55
C VAL A 368 -19.29 14.60 -4.89
N THR A 369 -18.31 15.52 -4.87
CA THR A 369 -17.82 16.25 -6.05
C THR A 369 -16.39 15.87 -6.45
N ALA A 370 -15.69 15.12 -5.60
CA ALA A 370 -14.39 14.54 -5.89
C ALA A 370 -14.22 13.24 -5.11
N ALA A 371 -13.58 12.25 -5.74
CA ALA A 371 -13.38 10.92 -5.15
C ALA A 371 -12.03 10.33 -5.58
N PRO A 372 -11.44 9.43 -4.78
CA PRO A 372 -10.39 8.57 -5.28
C PRO A 372 -10.97 7.63 -6.34
N VAL A 373 -10.30 7.55 -7.47
CA VAL A 373 -10.72 6.71 -8.59
C VAL A 373 -9.59 5.84 -9.08
N HIS A 374 -9.93 4.65 -9.54
CA HIS A 374 -9.19 3.98 -10.60
C HIS A 374 -9.78 4.42 -11.95
N ARG A 375 -8.99 5.08 -12.81
CA ARG A 375 -9.51 5.75 -14.02
C ARG A 375 -9.86 4.78 -15.16
N LEU A 376 -9.06 3.74 -15.42
CA LEU A 376 -9.20 2.93 -16.63
C LEU A 376 -9.86 1.57 -16.30
N ALA A 377 -11.11 1.58 -15.85
CA ALA A 377 -11.75 0.34 -15.40
C ALA A 377 -11.89 -0.74 -16.49
N GLN A 378 -11.94 -0.33 -17.77
CA GLN A 378 -12.30 -1.20 -18.92
C GLN A 378 -13.61 -1.97 -18.67
N GLN A 379 -14.48 -1.39 -17.85
CA GLN A 379 -15.71 -1.97 -17.36
C GLN A 379 -16.73 -0.85 -17.15
N THR A 380 -17.94 -1.07 -17.65
CA THR A 380 -19.10 -0.22 -17.46
C THR A 380 -19.68 -0.46 -16.06
N SER A 381 -19.74 0.60 -15.27
CA SER A 381 -20.42 0.69 -13.97
C SER A 381 -21.54 1.71 -14.03
N TYR A 382 -22.29 1.92 -12.94
CA TYR A 382 -23.55 2.66 -12.99
C TYR A 382 -23.74 3.62 -11.81
N VAL A 383 -24.48 4.70 -12.05
CA VAL A 383 -24.97 5.65 -11.04
C VAL A 383 -26.48 5.67 -11.07
N SER A 384 -27.11 5.66 -9.89
CA SER A 384 -28.56 5.73 -9.78
C SER A 384 -29.10 7.15 -10.00
N GLU A 385 -30.42 7.26 -10.10
CA GLU A 385 -31.17 8.46 -9.74
C GLU A 385 -31.00 8.79 -8.23
N PRO A 386 -31.49 9.94 -7.73
CA PRO A 386 -31.40 10.25 -6.31
C PRO A 386 -32.01 9.17 -5.42
N GLY A 387 -31.24 8.68 -4.44
CA GLY A 387 -31.71 7.75 -3.41
C GLY A 387 -30.80 6.55 -3.16
N ASP A 388 -31.20 5.76 -2.17
CA ASP A 388 -30.61 4.45 -1.87
C ASP A 388 -31.28 3.36 -2.72
N HIS A 389 -30.57 2.95 -3.77
CA HIS A 389 -30.95 1.90 -4.70
C HIS A 389 -30.03 0.69 -4.58
N ALA A 390 -29.23 0.58 -3.52
CA ALA A 390 -28.24 -0.48 -3.39
C ALA A 390 -28.90 -1.87 -3.37
N GLY A 391 -30.13 -1.97 -2.87
CA GLY A 391 -30.95 -3.20 -2.86
C GLY A 391 -31.67 -3.52 -4.17
N ASP A 392 -31.66 -2.64 -5.17
CA ASP A 392 -32.49 -2.80 -6.37
C ASP A 392 -31.93 -3.89 -7.28
N ARG A 393 -32.74 -4.92 -7.56
CA ARG A 393 -32.32 -5.96 -8.53
C ARG A 393 -32.32 -5.44 -9.97
N SER A 394 -33.29 -4.57 -10.29
CA SER A 394 -33.48 -4.01 -11.63
C SER A 394 -32.43 -2.96 -11.97
N ALA A 395 -32.18 -2.76 -13.26
CA ALA A 395 -31.39 -1.64 -13.76
C ALA A 395 -32.15 -0.30 -13.80
N ALA A 396 -33.45 -0.29 -13.54
CA ALA A 396 -34.33 0.87 -13.79
C ALA A 396 -33.87 2.18 -13.11
N ALA A 397 -33.39 2.09 -11.86
CA ALA A 397 -32.91 3.25 -11.12
C ALA A 397 -31.53 3.76 -11.61
N TYR A 398 -30.79 2.95 -12.38
CA TYR A 398 -29.42 3.23 -12.80
C TYR A 398 -29.39 4.01 -14.12
N ALA A 399 -29.62 5.31 -14.02
CA ALA A 399 -29.84 6.21 -15.15
C ALA A 399 -28.58 6.57 -15.96
N SER A 400 -27.37 6.41 -15.39
CA SER A 400 -26.13 6.73 -16.09
C SER A 400 -24.99 5.74 -15.81
N THR A 401 -23.96 5.79 -16.64
CA THR A 401 -22.81 4.89 -16.58
C THR A 401 -21.54 5.59 -16.12
N LEU A 402 -20.60 4.80 -15.60
CA LEU A 402 -19.23 5.17 -15.27
C LEU A 402 -18.27 4.20 -15.94
N THR A 403 -17.08 4.67 -16.28
CA THR A 403 -15.96 3.85 -16.77
C THR A 403 -14.77 3.86 -15.80
N THR A 404 -15.03 4.21 -14.54
CA THR A 404 -14.07 4.29 -13.44
C THR A 404 -14.56 3.45 -12.26
N TRP A 405 -13.63 3.06 -11.37
CA TRP A 405 -13.98 2.51 -10.06
C TRP A 405 -13.67 3.53 -8.96
N PRO A 406 -14.65 4.34 -8.52
CA PRO A 406 -14.50 5.23 -7.38
C PRO A 406 -14.56 4.44 -6.07
N LEU A 407 -13.67 4.76 -5.12
CA LEU A 407 -13.60 4.21 -3.75
C LEU A 407 -13.34 2.70 -3.62
N LEU A 408 -13.87 1.85 -4.49
CA LEU A 408 -13.71 0.39 -4.43
C LEU A 408 -12.33 -0.04 -4.92
N THR A 409 -11.55 -0.68 -4.06
CA THR A 409 -10.16 -1.09 -4.36
C THR A 409 -9.89 -2.57 -4.13
N GLY A 410 -10.83 -3.33 -3.56
CA GLY A 410 -10.65 -4.77 -3.40
C GLY A 410 -11.92 -5.56 -3.12
N VAL A 411 -11.92 -6.81 -3.56
CA VAL A 411 -12.86 -7.86 -3.20
C VAL A 411 -12.04 -9.08 -2.77
N ASP A 412 -12.21 -9.48 -1.51
CA ASP A 412 -11.58 -10.69 -0.98
C ASP A 412 -12.61 -11.80 -0.87
N VAL A 413 -12.20 -13.02 -1.20
CA VAL A 413 -12.99 -14.24 -1.05
C VAL A 413 -12.39 -15.15 0.03
N GLY A 414 -13.25 -15.88 0.75
CA GLY A 414 -12.81 -16.77 1.81
C GLY A 414 -12.05 -18.00 1.29
N GLY A 415 -10.99 -18.39 2.00
CA GLY A 415 -10.16 -19.54 1.64
C GLY A 415 -9.15 -19.22 0.54
N GLY A 416 -8.79 -20.24 -0.24
CA GLY A 416 -7.82 -20.16 -1.34
C GLY A 416 -6.34 -20.07 -0.91
N PRO A 417 -5.40 -20.18 -1.86
CA PRO A 417 -3.97 -20.25 -1.58
C PRO A 417 -3.29 -18.89 -1.39
N GLY A 418 -4.00 -17.78 -1.61
CA GLY A 418 -3.46 -16.42 -1.66
C GLY A 418 -3.54 -15.84 -3.07
N SER A 419 -2.80 -14.76 -3.32
CA SER A 419 -2.88 -14.01 -4.58
C SER A 419 -1.54 -13.67 -5.20
N VAL A 420 -1.56 -13.51 -6.51
CA VAL A 420 -0.51 -12.89 -7.34
C VAL A 420 -0.90 -11.44 -7.59
N VAL A 421 0.02 -10.52 -7.35
CA VAL A 421 -0.16 -9.08 -7.60
C VAL A 421 0.56 -8.70 -8.89
N LEU A 422 -0.14 -8.04 -9.81
CA LEU A 422 0.44 -7.56 -11.06
C LEU A 422 0.60 -6.03 -10.96
N LEU A 423 1.80 -5.58 -10.61
CA LEU A 423 2.15 -4.16 -10.50
C LEU A 423 2.58 -3.66 -11.87
N GLY A 424 1.81 -2.75 -12.46
CA GLY A 424 2.07 -2.33 -13.83
C GLY A 424 1.48 -0.98 -14.24
N ASP A 425 1.72 -0.66 -15.51
CA ASP A 425 1.22 0.53 -16.17
C ASP A 425 -0.06 0.25 -17.01
N SER A 426 -0.30 1.01 -18.08
CA SER A 426 -1.45 0.88 -18.99
C SER A 426 -1.57 -0.49 -19.64
N ILE A 427 -0.46 -1.19 -19.90
CA ILE A 427 -0.50 -2.52 -20.51
C ILE A 427 -1.10 -3.53 -19.52
N THR A 428 -0.76 -3.39 -18.24
CA THR A 428 -1.32 -4.22 -17.16
C THR A 428 -2.73 -3.80 -16.78
N ASP A 429 -2.99 -2.49 -16.78
CA ASP A 429 -4.32 -1.92 -16.54
C ASP A 429 -5.34 -2.46 -17.57
N GLY A 430 -4.90 -2.65 -18.82
CA GLY A 430 -5.68 -3.26 -19.89
C GLY A 430 -6.09 -2.29 -20.98
N GLU A 431 -5.29 -1.25 -21.22
CA GLU A 431 -5.54 -0.31 -22.30
C GLU A 431 -5.63 -1.04 -23.65
N LYS A 432 -6.53 -0.59 -24.52
CA LYS A 432 -6.86 -1.19 -25.84
C LYS A 432 -7.56 -2.54 -25.83
N THR A 433 -8.05 -3.03 -24.68
CA THR A 433 -9.03 -4.13 -24.70
C THR A 433 -10.44 -3.63 -25.01
N THR A 434 -11.28 -4.54 -25.49
CA THR A 434 -12.73 -4.30 -25.62
C THR A 434 -13.32 -4.11 -24.23
N ALA A 435 -14.06 -3.01 -24.03
CA ALA A 435 -14.74 -2.75 -22.77
C ALA A 435 -15.71 -3.89 -22.42
N ASP A 436 -15.82 -4.20 -21.13
CA ASP A 436 -16.70 -5.25 -20.57
C ASP A 436 -16.35 -6.71 -20.98
N ALA A 437 -15.35 -6.92 -21.86
CA ALA A 437 -15.01 -8.24 -22.36
C ALA A 437 -14.09 -9.07 -21.43
N ASN A 438 -13.45 -8.43 -20.44
CA ASN A 438 -12.51 -9.06 -19.50
C ASN A 438 -11.39 -9.83 -20.22
N ARG A 439 -10.75 -9.18 -21.19
CA ARG A 439 -9.66 -9.73 -22.03
C ARG A 439 -8.29 -9.12 -21.75
N ARG A 440 -8.13 -8.49 -20.59
CA ARG A 440 -6.84 -7.96 -20.13
C ARG A 440 -5.93 -9.15 -19.82
N TRP A 441 -4.62 -8.98 -19.96
CA TRP A 441 -3.70 -10.09 -19.66
C TRP A 441 -3.84 -10.63 -18.21
N PRO A 442 -4.18 -9.83 -17.18
CA PRO A 442 -4.52 -10.34 -15.85
C PRO A 442 -5.74 -11.26 -15.83
N ASP A 443 -6.78 -10.95 -16.62
CA ASP A 443 -8.00 -11.77 -16.71
C ASP A 443 -7.71 -13.11 -17.40
N VAL A 444 -6.90 -13.08 -18.47
CA VAL A 444 -6.46 -14.29 -19.18
C VAL A 444 -5.59 -15.16 -18.27
N LEU A 445 -4.63 -14.57 -17.54
CA LEU A 445 -3.82 -15.29 -16.54
C LEU A 445 -4.69 -15.93 -15.45
N ALA A 446 -5.69 -15.20 -14.94
CA ALA A 446 -6.63 -15.76 -13.99
C ALA A 446 -7.41 -16.95 -14.59
N GLY A 447 -7.79 -16.88 -15.87
CA GLY A 447 -8.37 -18.00 -16.62
C GLY A 447 -7.47 -19.23 -16.63
N ARG A 448 -6.20 -19.05 -17.00
CA ARG A 448 -5.20 -20.13 -17.03
C ARG A 448 -5.00 -20.78 -15.66
N LEU A 449 -4.88 -19.97 -14.60
CA LEU A 449 -4.75 -20.45 -13.23
C LEU A 449 -5.96 -21.30 -12.79
N ARG A 450 -7.16 -20.97 -13.27
CA ARG A 450 -8.39 -21.74 -12.97
C ARG A 450 -8.48 -23.04 -13.74
N SER A 451 -8.00 -23.08 -14.99
CA SER A 451 -8.14 -24.23 -15.89
C SER A 451 -7.07 -25.31 -15.70
N GLN A 452 -6.08 -25.06 -14.85
CA GLN A 452 -4.97 -25.97 -14.57
C GLN A 452 -5.06 -26.61 -13.15
N GLU A 453 -4.20 -27.59 -12.90
CA GLU A 453 -4.09 -28.34 -11.63
C GLU A 453 -2.66 -28.51 -11.10
N GLU A 454 -1.65 -27.97 -11.80
CA GLU A 454 -0.22 -28.09 -11.47
C GLU A 454 0.19 -27.26 -10.27
N ILE A 455 -0.36 -26.04 -10.16
CA ILE A 455 -0.05 -25.09 -9.08
C ILE A 455 -1.33 -24.61 -8.38
N PRO A 456 -1.23 -24.00 -7.18
CA PRO A 456 -2.39 -23.44 -6.52
C PRO A 456 -3.11 -22.40 -7.38
N ARG A 457 -4.45 -22.43 -7.37
CA ARG A 457 -5.30 -21.48 -8.09
C ARG A 457 -5.35 -20.13 -7.37
N TYR A 458 -4.25 -19.37 -7.45
CA TYR A 458 -4.14 -18.06 -6.84
C TYR A 458 -5.16 -17.08 -7.42
N GLY A 459 -5.62 -16.14 -6.59
CA GLY A 459 -6.27 -14.94 -7.09
C GLY A 459 -5.28 -14.05 -7.83
N VAL A 460 -5.72 -13.35 -8.86
CA VAL A 460 -4.92 -12.37 -9.61
C VAL A 460 -5.44 -10.98 -9.30
N LEU A 461 -4.55 -10.09 -8.87
CA LEU A 461 -4.84 -8.70 -8.50
C LEU A 461 -4.19 -7.75 -9.51
N ASN A 462 -5.01 -7.03 -10.27
CA ASN A 462 -4.54 -6.04 -11.22
C ASN A 462 -4.22 -4.72 -10.50
N GLN A 463 -2.94 -4.37 -10.39
CA GLN A 463 -2.48 -3.09 -9.86
C GLN A 463 -1.87 -2.22 -10.97
N GLY A 464 -2.42 -2.36 -12.19
CA GLY A 464 -2.18 -1.49 -13.33
C GLY A 464 -2.65 -0.07 -13.07
N ILE A 465 -1.86 0.92 -13.49
CA ILE A 465 -2.31 2.31 -13.63
C ILE A 465 -1.82 2.84 -14.98
N SER A 466 -2.73 3.21 -15.87
CA SER A 466 -2.36 3.81 -17.16
C SER A 466 -1.46 5.04 -16.99
N ALA A 467 -0.36 5.08 -17.77
CA ALA A 467 0.72 6.07 -17.71
C ALA A 467 1.59 6.07 -16.42
N ASN A 468 1.47 5.05 -15.55
CA ASN A 468 2.33 4.93 -14.37
C ASN A 468 3.79 4.71 -14.74
N ARG A 469 4.65 4.99 -13.76
CA ARG A 469 6.10 4.97 -13.88
C ARG A 469 6.69 4.28 -12.66
N VAL A 470 7.88 3.71 -12.83
CA VAL A 470 8.63 3.11 -11.72
C VAL A 470 9.01 4.16 -10.69
N VAL A 471 9.62 5.27 -11.14
CA VAL A 471 10.34 6.19 -10.24
C VAL A 471 9.68 7.55 -10.03
N THR A 472 8.88 8.03 -10.97
CA THR A 472 8.36 9.41 -10.93
C THR A 472 6.85 9.45 -10.77
N ASP A 473 6.38 10.17 -9.76
CA ASP A 473 4.96 10.41 -9.55
C ASP A 473 4.38 11.27 -10.70
N ARG A 474 3.28 10.82 -11.30
CA ARG A 474 2.46 11.62 -12.21
C ARG A 474 1.44 12.42 -11.42
N TYR A 475 0.79 11.75 -10.47
CA TYR A 475 -0.08 12.36 -9.48
C TYR A 475 0.67 12.50 -8.14
N PRO A 476 0.82 13.70 -7.57
CA PRO A 476 1.61 13.93 -6.34
C PRO A 476 0.94 13.39 -5.06
N GLY A 477 -0.22 12.75 -5.16
CA GLY A 477 -0.95 12.18 -4.03
C GLY A 477 -1.86 13.14 -3.27
N ASP A 478 -1.95 14.42 -3.65
CA ASP A 478 -2.79 15.44 -2.98
C ASP A 478 -3.60 16.27 -3.96
N GLY A 479 -4.77 16.71 -3.52
CA GLY A 479 -5.62 17.63 -4.27
C GLY A 479 -6.35 16.97 -5.45
N VAL A 480 -7.35 17.69 -5.96
CA VAL A 480 -8.11 17.26 -7.14
C VAL A 480 -7.24 17.46 -8.38
N SER A 481 -7.08 16.41 -9.18
CA SER A 481 -6.21 16.38 -10.35
C SER A 481 -6.93 15.80 -11.57
N THR A 482 -6.56 16.27 -12.75
CA THR A 482 -6.90 15.62 -14.03
C THR A 482 -5.80 14.64 -14.47
N ASP A 483 -4.57 14.80 -13.97
CA ASP A 483 -3.53 13.80 -14.12
C ASP A 483 -3.81 12.63 -13.17
N THR A 484 -3.99 11.47 -13.77
CA THR A 484 -4.38 10.21 -13.14
C THR A 484 -3.38 9.11 -13.46
N GLY A 485 -2.17 9.47 -13.89
CA GLY A 485 -1.06 8.52 -14.06
C GLY A 485 -0.55 7.90 -12.76
N GLY A 486 -1.16 8.26 -11.63
CA GLY A 486 -0.85 7.69 -10.32
C GLY A 486 0.41 8.24 -9.66
N VAL A 487 0.50 7.92 -8.38
CA VAL A 487 1.78 7.87 -7.65
C VAL A 487 2.62 6.76 -8.27
N SER A 488 3.95 6.91 -8.33
CA SER A 488 4.88 5.93 -8.91
C SER A 488 4.76 4.55 -8.26
N ALA A 489 5.18 3.50 -8.99
CA ALA A 489 5.20 2.13 -8.51
C ALA A 489 5.98 2.00 -7.18
N LEU A 490 7.11 2.69 -7.05
CA LEU A 490 7.90 2.76 -5.81
C LEU A 490 7.12 3.31 -4.62
N HIS A 491 6.49 4.47 -4.80
CA HIS A 491 5.79 5.15 -3.72
C HIS A 491 4.47 4.47 -3.34
N ARG A 492 3.81 3.76 -4.29
CA ARG A 492 2.56 3.04 -4.02
C ARG A 492 2.76 1.59 -3.56
N LEU A 493 3.99 1.07 -3.50
CA LEU A 493 4.28 -0.34 -3.22
C LEU A 493 3.63 -0.85 -1.93
N ASP A 494 3.71 -0.11 -0.82
CA ASP A 494 3.09 -0.54 0.45
C ASP A 494 1.57 -0.68 0.33
N ARG A 495 0.92 0.28 -0.33
CA ARG A 495 -0.54 0.36 -0.48
C ARG A 495 -1.06 -0.68 -1.47
N ASP A 496 -0.45 -0.77 -2.64
CA ASP A 496 -0.97 -1.52 -3.78
C ASP A 496 -0.42 -2.93 -3.87
N VAL A 497 0.68 -3.25 -3.17
CA VAL A 497 1.27 -4.59 -3.20
C VAL A 497 1.35 -5.17 -1.80
N LEU A 498 2.10 -4.53 -0.89
CA LEU A 498 2.43 -5.16 0.39
C LEU A 498 1.24 -5.24 1.34
N ALA A 499 0.22 -4.41 1.16
CA ALA A 499 -1.04 -4.45 1.92
C ALA A 499 -2.13 -5.31 1.27
N GLN A 500 -1.86 -5.93 0.11
CA GLN A 500 -2.87 -6.77 -0.56
C GLN A 500 -3.11 -8.08 0.19
N THR A 501 -4.37 -8.51 0.17
CA THR A 501 -4.84 -9.71 0.84
C THR A 501 -4.12 -10.95 0.35
N SER A 502 -3.27 -11.51 1.21
CA SER A 502 -2.59 -12.79 1.03
C SER A 502 -1.71 -12.82 -0.23
N ALA A 503 -1.06 -11.69 -0.54
CA ALA A 503 -0.05 -11.62 -1.60
C ALA A 503 1.06 -12.64 -1.35
N ARG A 504 1.38 -13.41 -2.40
CA ARG A 504 2.45 -14.42 -2.42
C ARG A 504 3.54 -14.05 -3.40
N THR A 505 3.11 -13.66 -4.60
CA THR A 505 3.99 -13.36 -5.72
C THR A 505 3.60 -12.01 -6.31
N VAL A 506 4.59 -11.25 -6.76
CA VAL A 506 4.42 -9.98 -7.45
C VAL A 506 5.07 -10.10 -8.81
N VAL A 507 4.36 -9.69 -9.86
CA VAL A 507 4.93 -9.48 -11.19
C VAL A 507 5.00 -7.98 -11.41
N VAL A 508 6.21 -7.46 -11.62
CA VAL A 508 6.46 -6.06 -11.96
C VAL A 508 6.58 -5.93 -13.47
N PHE A 509 5.66 -5.20 -14.11
CA PHE A 509 5.70 -4.91 -15.54
C PHE A 509 5.45 -3.41 -15.78
N GLU A 510 6.55 -2.66 -15.74
CA GLU A 510 6.63 -1.19 -15.72
C GLU A 510 7.87 -0.73 -16.49
N GLY A 511 7.96 0.58 -16.75
CA GLY A 511 9.20 1.23 -17.20
C GLY A 511 9.14 1.82 -18.61
N VAL A 512 8.18 1.42 -19.44
CA VAL A 512 8.04 1.99 -20.80
C VAL A 512 7.72 3.48 -20.74
N ASN A 513 6.93 3.91 -19.76
CA ASN A 513 6.60 5.31 -19.55
C ASN A 513 7.77 6.09 -18.97
N ASP A 514 8.62 5.50 -18.12
CA ASP A 514 9.80 6.16 -17.60
C ASP A 514 10.76 6.55 -18.75
N VAL A 515 11.13 5.58 -19.60
CA VAL A 515 12.09 5.82 -20.69
C VAL A 515 11.53 6.72 -21.79
N ARG A 516 10.24 6.59 -22.13
CA ARG A 516 9.55 7.50 -23.08
C ARG A 516 9.41 8.93 -22.56
N TRP A 517 9.57 9.13 -21.25
CA TRP A 517 9.58 10.45 -20.62
C TRP A 517 10.97 10.87 -20.12
N GLY A 518 12.03 10.23 -20.63
CA GLY A 518 13.40 10.69 -20.49
C GLY A 518 14.17 10.14 -19.29
N ALA A 519 13.59 9.22 -18.51
CA ALA A 519 14.35 8.51 -17.47
C ALA A 519 15.43 7.64 -18.11
N THR A 520 16.58 7.59 -17.46
CA THR A 520 17.68 6.71 -17.82
C THR A 520 17.42 5.28 -17.36
N ALA A 521 18.07 4.32 -18.02
CA ALA A 521 18.03 2.92 -17.59
C ALA A 521 18.52 2.77 -16.14
N GLY A 522 19.52 3.53 -15.72
CA GLY A 522 20.04 3.49 -14.35
C GLY A 522 19.00 3.89 -13.29
N GLU A 523 18.19 4.93 -13.56
CA GLU A 523 17.11 5.36 -12.67
C GLU A 523 16.02 4.27 -12.57
N VAL A 524 15.57 3.75 -13.71
CA VAL A 524 14.55 2.70 -13.75
C VAL A 524 15.03 1.43 -13.04
N VAL A 525 16.27 1.00 -13.30
CA VAL A 525 16.89 -0.17 -12.65
C VAL A 525 17.00 0.02 -11.14
N ALA A 526 17.42 1.20 -10.66
CA ALA A 526 17.48 1.48 -9.23
C ALA A 526 16.09 1.37 -8.57
N GLY A 527 15.04 1.85 -9.24
CA GLY A 527 13.68 1.69 -8.75
C GLY A 527 13.19 0.24 -8.75
N LEU A 528 13.44 -0.52 -9.81
CA LEU A 528 13.09 -1.95 -9.87
C LEU A 528 13.79 -2.76 -8.77
N ARG A 529 15.09 -2.49 -8.52
CA ARG A 529 15.86 -3.09 -7.42
C ARG A 529 15.24 -2.83 -6.05
N GLU A 530 14.85 -1.59 -5.77
CA GLU A 530 14.21 -1.22 -4.50
C GLU A 530 12.84 -1.92 -4.33
N ILE A 531 12.05 -2.03 -5.41
CA ILE A 531 10.79 -2.78 -5.39
C ILE A 531 11.04 -4.25 -5.04
N ALA A 532 12.03 -4.90 -5.68
CA ALA A 532 12.38 -6.29 -5.40
C ALA A 532 12.81 -6.48 -3.94
N ALA A 533 13.75 -5.65 -3.46
CA ALA A 533 14.27 -5.72 -2.10
C ALA A 533 13.15 -5.58 -1.05
N ARG A 534 12.28 -4.57 -1.18
CA ARG A 534 11.14 -4.37 -0.26
C ARG A 534 10.13 -5.50 -0.32
N GLY A 535 9.92 -6.12 -1.48
CA GLY A 535 9.09 -7.30 -1.64
C GLY A 535 9.66 -8.53 -0.93
N HIS A 536 10.95 -8.80 -1.12
CA HIS A 536 11.67 -9.90 -0.47
C HIS A 536 11.73 -9.75 1.05
N GLU A 537 11.90 -8.53 1.57
CA GLU A 537 11.81 -8.24 3.01
C GLU A 537 10.46 -8.63 3.61
N ARG A 538 9.38 -8.59 2.80
CA ARG A 538 8.05 -9.05 3.19
C ARG A 538 7.83 -10.54 2.92
N GLY A 539 8.82 -11.26 2.38
CA GLY A 539 8.72 -12.68 2.01
C GLY A 539 7.74 -12.92 0.86
N LEU A 540 7.70 -11.98 -0.09
CA LEU A 540 7.04 -12.15 -1.38
C LEU A 540 8.04 -12.72 -2.38
N ARG A 541 7.56 -13.54 -3.30
CA ARG A 541 8.29 -13.88 -4.52
C ARG A 541 8.15 -12.72 -5.50
N MET A 542 9.26 -12.25 -6.06
CA MET A 542 9.33 -11.09 -6.94
C MET A 542 9.72 -11.53 -8.34
N LEU A 543 8.83 -11.33 -9.30
CA LEU A 543 9.08 -11.54 -10.72
C LEU A 543 9.10 -10.18 -11.44
N VAL A 544 9.85 -10.08 -12.51
CA VAL A 544 9.92 -8.89 -13.37
C VAL A 544 9.70 -9.27 -14.83
N ALA A 545 8.99 -8.42 -15.57
CA ALA A 545 8.83 -8.55 -17.01
C ALA A 545 9.71 -7.56 -17.78
N THR A 546 10.28 -7.98 -18.91
CA THR A 546 10.97 -7.07 -19.83
C THR A 546 10.00 -6.05 -20.43
N ILE A 547 10.47 -4.82 -20.63
CA ILE A 547 9.72 -3.71 -21.19
C ILE A 547 9.42 -3.97 -22.68
N ALA A 548 8.14 -3.93 -23.04
CA ALA A 548 7.65 -4.15 -24.40
C ALA A 548 8.23 -3.15 -25.43
N PRO A 549 8.44 -3.56 -26.69
CA PRO A 549 8.89 -2.67 -27.76
C PRO A 549 7.88 -1.56 -28.04
N CYS A 550 8.36 -0.40 -28.49
CA CYS A 550 7.50 0.78 -28.70
C CYS A 550 7.81 1.61 -29.96
N GLU A 551 8.68 1.13 -30.86
CA GLU A 551 9.03 1.84 -32.10
C GLU A 551 7.79 2.15 -32.91
N GLY A 552 7.65 3.42 -33.32
CA GLY A 552 6.48 3.95 -34.02
C GLY A 552 5.61 4.84 -33.13
N GLU A 553 5.68 4.70 -31.81
CA GLU A 553 5.05 5.63 -30.90
C GLU A 553 5.87 6.93 -30.80
N THR A 554 5.21 8.08 -30.80
CA THR A 554 5.84 9.41 -30.95
C THR A 554 6.97 9.70 -29.94
N ARG A 555 6.87 9.24 -28.69
CA ARG A 555 7.88 9.44 -27.65
C ARG A 555 8.91 8.31 -27.57
N CYS A 556 8.68 7.19 -28.23
CA CYS A 556 9.64 6.10 -28.35
C CYS A 556 10.69 6.42 -29.42
N THR A 557 11.50 7.45 -29.16
CA THR A 557 12.66 7.78 -29.99
C THR A 557 13.72 6.68 -29.91
N ALA A 558 14.67 6.65 -30.85
CA ALA A 558 15.81 5.73 -30.78
C ALA A 558 16.60 5.85 -29.46
N ALA A 559 16.67 7.04 -28.87
CA ALA A 559 17.29 7.24 -27.56
C ALA A 559 16.49 6.61 -26.42
N ALA A 560 15.15 6.72 -26.45
CA ALA A 560 14.28 6.08 -25.47
C ALA A 560 14.33 4.54 -25.62
N ASP A 561 14.32 4.03 -26.85
CA ASP A 561 14.48 2.59 -27.11
C ASP A 561 15.85 2.07 -26.66
N ALA A 562 16.92 2.84 -26.82
CA ALA A 562 18.23 2.47 -26.27
C ALA A 562 18.21 2.35 -24.73
N GLN A 563 17.50 3.24 -24.01
CA GLN A 563 17.31 3.08 -22.56
C GLN A 563 16.46 1.84 -22.24
N ARG A 564 15.39 1.60 -22.99
CA ARG A 564 14.53 0.42 -22.84
C ARG A 564 15.32 -0.88 -23.01
N VAL A 565 16.13 -0.98 -24.06
CA VAL A 565 17.00 -2.13 -24.34
C VAL A 565 17.99 -2.33 -23.20
N ALA A 566 18.63 -1.27 -22.71
CA ALA A 566 19.56 -1.36 -21.58
C ALA A 566 18.88 -1.87 -20.30
N VAL A 567 17.64 -1.43 -20.00
CA VAL A 567 16.86 -1.99 -18.88
C VAL A 567 16.56 -3.47 -19.10
N ASN A 568 16.15 -3.86 -20.32
CA ASN A 568 15.84 -5.25 -20.64
C ASN A 568 17.06 -6.18 -20.59
N GLU A 569 18.23 -5.71 -21.01
CA GLU A 569 19.49 -6.42 -20.87
C GLU A 569 19.81 -6.66 -19.39
N TRP A 570 19.65 -5.64 -18.54
CA TRP A 570 19.79 -5.81 -17.10
C TRP A 570 18.76 -6.81 -16.53
N ILE A 571 17.48 -6.68 -16.88
CA ILE A 571 16.42 -7.60 -16.42
C ILE A 571 16.79 -9.05 -16.73
N ARG A 572 17.21 -9.35 -17.97
CA ARG A 572 17.54 -10.73 -18.39
C ARG A 572 18.77 -11.30 -17.68
N GLY A 573 19.71 -10.45 -17.27
CA GLY A 573 20.92 -10.84 -16.54
C GLY A 573 20.81 -10.74 -15.01
N SER A 574 19.68 -10.30 -14.47
CA SER A 574 19.52 -10.01 -13.05
C SER A 574 19.15 -11.25 -12.25
N GLU A 575 19.82 -11.43 -11.11
CA GLU A 575 19.44 -12.39 -10.06
C GLU A 575 18.71 -11.72 -8.89
N GLU A 576 18.38 -10.43 -9.00
CA GLU A 576 17.68 -9.67 -7.96
C GLU A 576 16.17 -9.98 -7.91
N PHE A 577 15.65 -10.65 -8.93
CA PHE A 577 14.28 -11.18 -8.98
C PHE A 577 14.31 -12.70 -8.98
N ASP A 578 13.27 -13.32 -8.43
CA ASP A 578 13.10 -14.78 -8.37
C ASP A 578 12.77 -15.40 -9.75
N GLY A 579 12.47 -14.57 -10.75
CA GLY A 579 12.23 -14.99 -12.12
C GLY A 579 11.94 -13.83 -13.07
N VAL A 580 12.19 -14.07 -14.35
CA VAL A 580 12.04 -13.10 -15.44
C VAL A 580 10.99 -13.60 -16.43
N LEU A 581 10.08 -12.71 -16.83
CA LEU A 581 9.11 -12.92 -17.90
C LEU A 581 9.55 -12.10 -19.13
N ASP A 582 10.04 -12.74 -20.19
CA ASP A 582 10.55 -12.01 -21.36
C ASP A 582 9.43 -11.55 -22.31
N PHE A 583 8.60 -10.62 -21.84
CA PHE A 583 7.48 -10.04 -22.59
C PHE A 583 7.91 -9.26 -23.85
N ASP A 584 9.09 -8.64 -23.85
CA ASP A 584 9.72 -8.10 -25.06
C ASP A 584 9.87 -9.16 -26.15
N ALA A 585 10.40 -10.34 -25.81
CA ALA A 585 10.58 -11.42 -26.78
C ALA A 585 9.25 -11.99 -27.30
N VAL A 586 8.20 -11.98 -26.47
CA VAL A 586 6.84 -12.40 -26.86
C VAL A 586 6.24 -11.42 -27.86
N LEU A 587 6.43 -10.12 -27.64
CA LEU A 587 5.70 -9.09 -28.38
C LEU A 587 6.43 -8.55 -29.60
N ARG A 588 7.76 -8.63 -29.66
CA ARG A 588 8.55 -7.97 -30.72
C ARG A 588 8.41 -8.63 -32.08
N ASP A 589 8.46 -7.80 -33.12
CA ASP A 589 8.58 -8.26 -34.50
C ASP A 589 9.99 -8.88 -34.72
N PRO A 590 10.12 -10.15 -35.14
CA PRO A 590 11.42 -10.76 -35.40
C PRO A 590 12.24 -10.04 -36.49
N GLY A 591 11.58 -9.36 -37.44
CA GLY A 591 12.23 -8.58 -38.50
C GLY A 591 12.53 -7.13 -38.10
N SER A 592 11.96 -6.64 -37.00
CA SER A 592 12.18 -5.28 -36.48
C SER A 592 12.00 -5.27 -34.95
N PRO A 593 12.98 -5.75 -34.17
CA PRO A 593 12.80 -6.04 -32.75
C PRO A 593 12.44 -4.87 -31.83
N ALA A 594 12.60 -3.62 -32.28
CA ALA A 594 12.17 -2.44 -31.53
C ALA A 594 10.68 -2.13 -31.70
N ARG A 595 9.97 -2.82 -32.61
CA ARG A 595 8.54 -2.68 -32.89
C ARG A 595 7.73 -3.87 -32.36
N LEU A 596 6.48 -3.62 -31.96
CA LEU A 596 5.49 -4.67 -31.75
C LEU A 596 5.28 -5.49 -33.03
N LEU A 597 5.09 -6.80 -32.89
CA LEU A 597 4.65 -7.66 -33.99
C LEU A 597 3.30 -7.13 -34.50
N PRO A 598 3.11 -6.93 -35.81
CA PRO A 598 1.87 -6.32 -36.33
C PRO A 598 0.58 -7.04 -35.92
N ALA A 599 0.63 -8.36 -35.71
CA ALA A 599 -0.50 -9.14 -35.21
C ALA A 599 -0.88 -8.81 -33.74
N TYR A 600 0.06 -8.28 -32.97
CA TYR A 600 -0.11 -7.90 -31.56
C TYR A 600 -0.23 -6.39 -31.38
N ASP A 601 0.03 -5.56 -32.39
CA ASP A 601 -0.08 -4.11 -32.29
C ASP A 601 -1.56 -3.67 -32.29
N SER A 602 -1.92 -2.75 -31.39
CA SER A 602 -3.24 -2.10 -31.39
C SER A 602 -3.35 -0.98 -32.43
N GLY A 603 -2.25 -0.63 -33.08
CA GLY A 603 -2.11 0.44 -34.06
C GLY A 603 -1.57 1.75 -33.47
N ASP A 604 -1.31 1.80 -32.16
CA ASP A 604 -0.63 2.94 -31.53
C ASP A 604 0.86 2.69 -31.27
N HIS A 605 1.36 1.50 -31.65
CA HIS A 605 2.76 1.10 -31.55
C HIS A 605 3.31 1.03 -30.12
N LEU A 606 2.43 1.02 -29.11
CA LEU A 606 2.81 0.96 -27.69
C LEU A 606 2.06 -0.11 -26.93
N HIS A 607 0.74 -0.18 -27.12
CA HIS A 607 -0.11 -1.11 -26.42
C HIS A 607 -0.37 -2.35 -27.30
N PRO A 608 -0.17 -3.55 -26.75
CA PRO A 608 -0.65 -4.75 -27.41
C PRO A 608 -2.18 -4.74 -27.52
N ASN A 609 -2.71 -5.24 -28.64
CA ASN A 609 -4.11 -5.59 -28.77
C ASN A 609 -4.45 -6.84 -27.93
N GLU A 610 -5.72 -7.25 -27.92
CA GLU A 610 -6.16 -8.41 -27.13
C GLU A 610 -5.40 -9.71 -27.44
N THR A 611 -4.99 -9.92 -28.70
CA THR A 611 -4.18 -11.08 -29.09
C THR A 611 -2.78 -11.02 -28.47
N GLY A 612 -2.16 -9.84 -28.46
CA GLY A 612 -0.86 -9.61 -27.81
C GLY A 612 -0.94 -9.75 -26.29
N LEU A 613 -1.99 -9.23 -25.66
CA LEU A 613 -2.21 -9.38 -24.21
C LEU A 613 -2.47 -10.85 -23.83
N ALA A 614 -3.19 -11.60 -24.65
CA ALA A 614 -3.35 -13.05 -24.46
C ALA A 614 -2.00 -13.77 -24.62
N ALA A 615 -1.17 -13.40 -25.61
CA ALA A 615 0.17 -13.98 -25.78
C ALA A 615 1.07 -13.74 -24.56
N LEU A 616 1.03 -12.54 -23.96
CA LEU A 616 1.71 -12.27 -22.69
C LEU A 616 1.26 -13.24 -21.60
N ALA A 617 -0.05 -13.32 -21.37
CA ALA A 617 -0.61 -14.18 -20.35
C ALA A 617 -0.26 -15.66 -20.58
N GLU A 618 -0.29 -16.14 -21.82
CA GLU A 618 0.06 -17.52 -22.17
C GLU A 618 1.56 -17.82 -22.03
N SER A 619 2.42 -16.83 -22.20
CA SER A 619 3.88 -16.98 -22.03
C SER A 619 4.32 -17.17 -20.57
N VAL A 620 3.48 -16.81 -19.59
CA VAL A 620 3.81 -16.94 -18.17
C VAL A 620 3.92 -18.42 -17.79
N ASP A 621 5.11 -18.85 -17.34
CA ASP A 621 5.26 -20.14 -16.68
C ASP A 621 4.61 -20.06 -15.30
N LEU A 622 3.47 -20.74 -15.15
CA LEU A 622 2.68 -20.71 -13.93
C LEU A 622 3.45 -21.25 -12.72
N ARG A 623 4.48 -22.08 -12.90
CA ARG A 623 5.30 -22.62 -11.81
C ARG A 623 6.16 -21.57 -11.11
N LEU A 624 6.34 -20.40 -11.75
CA LEU A 624 6.99 -19.25 -11.11
C LEU A 624 6.07 -18.55 -10.10
N LEU A 625 4.75 -18.80 -10.12
CA LEU A 625 3.76 -18.07 -9.32
C LEU A 625 3.55 -18.60 -7.89
#